data_AF-A0A0R2S1D9-F1
#
_entry.id   AF-A0A0R2S1D9-F1
#
_cell.length_a   1.000
_cell.length_b   1.000
_cell.length_c   1.000
_cell.angle_alpha   90.00
_cell.angle_beta   90.00
_cell.angle_gamma   90.00
#
_symmetry.space_group_name_H-M   'P 1'
#
loop_
_entity.id
_entity.type
_entity.pdbx_description
1 polymer ?
#
loop_
_entity_poly.entity_id
_entity_poly.type
_entity_poly.pdbx_seq_one_letter_code
_entity_poly.pdbx_strand_id
1 'polypeptide(L)'
;MEINKYKLNVLLLTIVTCLGFLAKINAQITLIPDSGFEQALIDLGIDSDGMINGQVLTMDIEGVIILDVNYSNIQDLTGIEDFAALEILDVSGNELIALNVSSNIELKELYCNSQQGAFSMYFTELDLSQNINLEVLYCENIAYLENLNLKNGNNQILTVELSCEFEGNPCELSELYCVKVDDESAANNNEPPYNTWFIQANFIYSEDCTLSIPALLEDRFIIYPNPANDHLTIQNQNGLEINSITLYDTLGRNVMEYSESTESIDVSNLTAGIYFLHIATGSGIVTKKVIKE
;
A
#
# COMPACT_ATOMS: atom_id res chain seq x y z
N MET A 1 82.67 -4.20 -5.19
CA MET A 1 82.22 -4.16 -3.78
C MET A 1 81.02 -3.24 -3.71
N GLU A 2 79.88 -3.70 -4.24
CA GLU A 2 78.63 -2.95 -4.36
C GLU A 2 77.49 -3.87 -3.88
N ILE A 3 77.33 -3.95 -2.56
CA ILE A 3 76.16 -4.58 -1.93
C ILE A 3 75.78 -3.68 -0.75
N ASN A 4 75.24 -2.48 -1.00
CA ASN A 4 74.57 -1.73 0.08
C ASN A 4 73.65 -0.56 -0.32
N LYS A 5 73.29 -0.36 -1.60
CA LYS A 5 72.30 0.68 -1.98
C LYS A 5 70.85 0.19 -2.03
N TYR A 6 70.62 -1.13 -2.09
CA TYR A 6 69.27 -1.68 -2.25
C TYR A 6 68.56 -2.04 -0.93
N LYS A 7 69.26 -2.14 0.21
CA LYS A 7 68.62 -2.45 1.51
C LYS A 7 68.05 -1.22 2.23
N LEU A 8 68.53 -0.01 1.93
CA LEU A 8 68.06 1.22 2.59
C LEU A 8 66.77 1.77 1.95
N ASN A 9 66.58 1.58 0.64
CA ASN A 9 65.36 2.00 -0.06
C ASN A 9 64.17 1.05 0.13
N VAL A 10 64.40 -0.21 0.50
CA VAL A 10 63.30 -1.16 0.79
C VAL A 10 62.74 -0.91 2.21
N LEU A 11 63.57 -0.48 3.16
CA LEU A 11 63.12 -0.18 4.52
C LEU A 11 62.37 1.18 4.62
N LEU A 12 62.72 2.16 3.78
CA LEU A 12 61.98 3.44 3.71
C LEU A 12 60.66 3.31 2.95
N LEU A 13 60.54 2.36 2.01
CA LEU A 13 59.32 2.14 1.23
C LEU A 13 58.25 1.39 2.04
N THR A 14 58.63 0.57 3.02
CA THR A 14 57.68 -0.12 3.91
C THR A 14 57.09 0.76 5.02
N ILE A 15 57.67 1.94 5.29
CA ILE A 15 57.13 2.89 6.29
C ILE A 15 56.19 3.93 5.64
N VAL A 16 56.37 4.25 4.35
CA VAL A 16 55.49 5.19 3.62
C VAL A 16 54.18 4.52 3.14
N THR A 17 54.13 3.19 3.03
CA THR A 17 52.87 2.46 2.80
C THR A 17 52.03 2.29 4.07
N CYS A 18 52.51 2.72 5.24
CA CYS A 18 51.81 2.61 6.52
C CYS A 18 51.23 3.94 7.04
N LEU A 19 51.34 5.04 6.28
CA LEU A 19 50.93 6.40 6.74
C LEU A 19 50.12 7.23 5.72
N GLY A 20 49.71 6.64 4.60
CA GLY A 20 48.93 7.34 3.56
C GLY A 20 47.60 6.70 3.18
N PHE A 21 47.25 5.55 3.77
CA PHE A 21 45.91 4.98 3.71
C PHE A 21 45.19 5.20 5.05
N LEU A 22 45.28 6.43 5.57
CA LEU A 22 44.14 6.96 6.31
C LEU A 22 43.11 7.32 5.25
N ALA A 23 42.44 6.29 4.70
CA ALA A 23 41.10 6.52 4.19
C ALA A 23 40.40 7.26 5.34
N LYS A 24 39.97 8.49 5.09
CA LYS A 24 39.00 9.11 5.98
C LYS A 24 37.81 8.17 5.94
N ILE A 25 37.76 7.26 6.91
CA ILE A 25 36.53 6.58 7.27
C ILE A 25 35.72 7.70 7.89
N ASN A 26 35.11 8.52 7.04
CA ASN A 26 33.96 9.27 7.48
C ASN A 26 32.96 8.16 7.79
N ALA A 27 32.56 8.04 9.05
CA ALA A 27 31.44 7.19 9.38
C ALA A 27 30.28 7.66 8.49
N GLN A 28 29.76 6.74 7.68
CA GLN A 28 28.57 7.03 6.89
C GLN A 28 27.43 7.21 7.89
N ILE A 29 26.63 8.24 7.68
CA ILE A 29 25.46 8.55 8.48
C ILE A 29 24.22 8.27 7.64
N THR A 30 23.21 7.74 8.28
CA THR A 30 21.86 7.58 7.75
C THR A 30 20.98 8.61 8.44
N LEU A 31 20.17 9.33 7.67
CA LEU A 31 19.25 10.32 8.24
C LEU A 31 18.03 9.61 8.83
N ILE A 32 17.65 9.97 10.04
CA ILE A 32 16.46 9.49 10.74
C ILE A 32 15.68 10.71 11.26
N PRO A 33 14.98 11.46 10.39
CA PRO A 33 14.40 12.75 10.75
C PRO A 33 13.28 12.68 11.80
N ASP A 34 12.58 11.53 11.87
CA ASP A 34 11.54 11.28 12.85
C ASP A 34 12.17 10.95 14.21
N SER A 35 11.98 11.83 15.19
CA SER A 35 12.54 11.66 16.53
C SER A 35 11.98 10.44 17.28
N GLY A 36 10.77 9.98 16.93
CA GLY A 36 10.19 8.76 17.48
C GLY A 36 10.92 7.53 16.94
N PHE A 37 11.24 7.52 15.64
CA PHE A 37 12.03 6.44 15.04
C PHE A 37 13.45 6.39 15.61
N GLU A 38 14.12 7.54 15.70
CA GLU A 38 15.46 7.62 16.30
C GLU A 38 15.45 7.21 17.77
N GLN A 39 14.47 7.67 18.56
CA GLN A 39 14.34 7.24 19.96
C GLN A 39 14.12 5.73 20.08
N ALA A 40 13.35 5.11 19.19
CA ALA A 40 13.18 3.65 19.19
C ALA A 40 14.50 2.93 18.91
N LEU A 41 15.33 3.43 17.98
CA LEU A 41 16.67 2.88 17.73
C LEU A 41 17.59 3.01 18.94
N ILE A 42 17.51 4.13 19.69
CA ILE A 42 18.25 4.32 20.95
C ILE A 42 17.77 3.33 22.00
N ASP A 43 16.46 3.15 22.17
CA ASP A 43 15.87 2.26 23.17
C ASP A 43 16.20 0.78 22.90
N LEU A 44 16.33 0.40 21.62
CA LEU A 44 16.81 -0.91 21.18
C LEU A 44 18.34 -1.07 21.33
N GLY A 45 19.07 0.00 21.63
CA GLY A 45 20.53 0.02 21.71
C GLY A 45 21.23 -0.12 20.36
N ILE A 46 20.53 0.22 19.27
CA ILE A 46 21.06 0.23 17.91
C ILE A 46 21.85 1.53 17.71
N ASP A 47 21.25 2.69 17.98
CA ASP A 47 21.93 3.97 17.85
C ASP A 47 22.97 4.17 18.97
N SER A 48 24.25 4.03 18.60
CA SER A 48 25.35 3.91 19.55
C SER A 48 25.73 5.22 20.24
N ASP A 49 25.36 6.37 19.68
CA ASP A 49 25.65 7.67 20.27
C ASP A 49 24.61 8.09 21.32
N GLY A 50 23.40 7.51 21.26
CA GLY A 50 22.33 7.68 22.23
C GLY A 50 21.74 9.09 22.25
N MET A 51 21.87 9.87 21.18
CA MET A 51 21.39 11.24 21.08
C MET A 51 20.35 11.35 19.98
N ILE A 52 19.16 11.86 20.30
CA ILE A 52 18.17 12.26 19.28
C ILE A 52 18.72 13.47 18.50
N ASN A 53 19.33 13.22 17.35
CA ASN A 53 20.03 14.21 16.54
C ASN A 53 19.68 14.15 15.04
N GLY A 54 18.69 13.33 14.68
CA GLY A 54 18.15 13.15 13.33
C GLY A 54 18.97 12.20 12.45
N GLN A 55 19.84 11.37 13.02
CA GLN A 55 20.73 10.49 12.26
C GLN A 55 21.22 9.31 13.11
N VAL A 56 21.64 8.25 12.43
CA VAL A 56 22.34 7.11 13.03
C VAL A 56 23.61 6.83 12.23
N LEU A 57 24.63 6.22 12.85
CA LEU A 57 25.76 5.70 12.08
C LEU A 57 25.26 4.54 11.21
N THR A 58 25.52 4.56 9.92
CA THR A 58 25.07 3.47 9.01
C THR A 58 25.62 2.11 9.45
N MET A 59 26.81 2.08 10.07
CA MET A 59 27.38 0.84 10.61
C MET A 59 26.61 0.25 11.80
N ASP A 60 25.80 1.06 12.49
CA ASP A 60 24.98 0.59 13.61
C ASP A 60 23.76 -0.19 13.10
N ILE A 61 23.27 0.16 11.91
CA ILE A 61 22.06 -0.43 11.29
C ILE A 61 22.36 -1.48 10.21
N GLU A 62 23.56 -1.48 9.61
CA GLU A 62 23.88 -2.34 8.45
C GLU A 62 23.72 -3.85 8.71
N GLY A 63 23.86 -4.27 9.98
CA GLY A 63 23.73 -5.66 10.42
C GLY A 63 22.42 -5.99 11.14
N VAL A 64 21.46 -5.05 11.19
CA VAL A 64 20.17 -5.27 11.85
C VAL A 64 19.30 -6.16 10.97
N ILE A 65 19.01 -7.36 11.47
CA ILE A 65 18.18 -8.38 10.79
C ILE A 65 16.70 -8.25 11.19
N ILE A 66 16.46 -7.86 12.44
CA ILE A 66 15.11 -7.75 13.02
C ILE A 66 15.00 -6.35 13.60
N LEU A 67 13.99 -5.61 13.16
CA LEU A 67 13.65 -4.31 13.69
C LEU A 67 12.21 -4.31 14.17
N ASP A 68 12.04 -4.27 15.49
CA ASP A 68 10.75 -4.12 16.15
C ASP A 68 10.69 -2.72 16.77
N VAL A 69 9.96 -1.83 16.11
CA VAL A 69 9.74 -0.43 16.52
C VAL A 69 8.26 -0.17 16.76
N ASN A 70 7.55 -1.18 17.27
CA ASN A 70 6.14 -1.06 17.54
C ASN A 70 5.84 0.02 18.60
N TYR A 71 4.64 0.62 18.54
CA TYR A 71 4.12 1.60 19.50
C TYR A 71 5.08 2.76 19.85
N SER A 72 5.89 3.20 18.87
CA SER A 72 6.96 4.18 19.05
C SER A 72 6.60 5.60 18.57
N ASN A 73 5.32 5.83 18.26
CA ASN A 73 4.78 7.09 17.73
C ASN A 73 5.50 7.58 16.47
N ILE A 74 5.90 6.65 15.60
CA ILE A 74 6.62 6.96 14.35
C ILE A 74 5.61 7.40 13.30
N GLN A 75 5.88 8.51 12.60
CA GLN A 75 5.08 8.99 11.47
C GLN A 75 5.83 8.85 10.14
N ASP A 76 7.16 8.90 10.18
CA ASP A 76 8.04 8.83 9.01
C ASP A 76 9.18 7.83 9.26
N LEU A 77 9.30 6.82 8.38
CA LEU A 77 10.34 5.80 8.41
C LEU A 77 11.57 6.16 7.56
N THR A 78 11.71 7.40 7.08
CA THR A 78 12.90 7.85 6.35
C THR A 78 14.19 7.40 7.06
N GLY A 79 15.07 6.74 6.30
CA GLY A 79 16.29 6.08 6.77
C GLY A 79 16.17 4.56 6.86
N ILE A 80 14.96 3.99 6.85
CA ILE A 80 14.75 2.53 6.79
C ILE A 80 15.39 1.89 5.56
N GLU A 81 15.54 2.65 4.46
CA GLU A 81 16.18 2.20 3.22
C GLU A 81 17.64 1.75 3.39
N ASP A 82 18.33 2.22 4.43
CA ASP A 82 19.73 1.88 4.71
C ASP A 82 19.89 0.62 5.59
N PHE A 83 18.78 0.04 6.09
CA PHE A 83 18.78 -1.24 6.82
C PHE A 83 18.92 -2.42 5.85
N ALA A 84 20.12 -2.59 5.30
CA ALA A 84 20.41 -3.50 4.18
C ALA A 84 20.24 -4.99 4.50
N ALA A 85 20.36 -5.39 5.76
CA ALA A 85 20.24 -6.79 6.21
C ALA A 85 18.85 -7.13 6.79
N LEU A 86 17.89 -6.21 6.73
CA LEU A 86 16.61 -6.34 7.41
C LEU A 86 15.74 -7.44 6.79
N GLU A 87 15.41 -8.45 7.59
CA GLU A 87 14.55 -9.57 7.22
C GLU A 87 13.17 -9.50 7.89
N ILE A 88 13.07 -8.91 9.09
CA ILE A 88 11.81 -8.82 9.85
C ILE A 88 11.62 -7.37 10.31
N LEU A 89 10.48 -6.79 9.92
CA LEU A 89 10.10 -5.43 10.30
C LEU A 89 8.72 -5.43 10.96
N ASP A 90 8.65 -4.98 12.21
CA ASP A 90 7.40 -4.67 12.90
C ASP A 90 7.29 -3.17 13.18
N VAL A 91 6.33 -2.54 12.51
CA VAL A 91 6.01 -1.11 12.65
C VAL A 91 4.62 -0.91 13.25
N SER A 92 4.06 -1.95 13.86
CA SER A 92 2.71 -1.94 14.43
C SER A 92 2.52 -0.85 15.48
N GLY A 93 1.31 -0.29 15.57
CA GLY A 93 0.97 0.70 16.59
C GLY A 93 1.60 2.08 16.39
N ASN A 94 2.09 2.37 15.19
CA ASN A 94 2.61 3.69 14.80
C ASN A 94 1.56 4.53 14.04
N GLU A 95 1.98 5.69 13.55
CA GLU A 95 1.15 6.69 12.88
C GLU A 95 1.65 7.00 11.45
N LEU A 96 2.13 5.96 10.74
CA LEU A 96 2.80 6.12 9.46
C LEU A 96 1.88 6.70 8.37
N ILE A 97 2.35 7.76 7.72
CA ILE A 97 1.68 8.35 6.53
C ILE A 97 2.14 7.70 5.22
N ALA A 98 3.27 7.00 5.26
CA ALA A 98 3.83 6.23 4.17
C ALA A 98 4.63 5.06 4.74
N LEU A 99 4.58 3.91 4.07
CA LEU A 99 5.40 2.74 4.40
C LEU A 99 6.17 2.32 3.14
N ASN A 100 7.38 2.86 3.00
CA ASN A 100 8.25 2.55 1.86
C ASN A 100 9.38 1.61 2.32
N VAL A 101 9.28 0.35 1.92
CA VAL A 101 10.27 -0.70 2.20
C VAL A 101 10.95 -1.22 0.93
N SER A 102 10.89 -0.44 -0.16
CA SER A 102 11.35 -0.87 -1.49
C SER A 102 12.85 -1.16 -1.58
N SER A 103 13.66 -0.59 -0.68
CA SER A 103 15.10 -0.85 -0.61
C SER A 103 15.46 -2.03 0.31
N ASN A 104 14.52 -2.49 1.16
CA ASN A 104 14.72 -3.62 2.08
C ASN A 104 14.45 -4.95 1.35
N ILE A 105 15.28 -5.26 0.36
CA ILE A 105 15.08 -6.41 -0.56
C ILE A 105 15.21 -7.78 0.14
N GLU A 106 15.84 -7.84 1.31
CA GLU A 106 15.98 -9.06 2.12
C GLU A 106 14.77 -9.30 3.05
N LEU A 107 13.77 -8.40 3.05
CA LEU A 107 12.61 -8.48 3.93
C LEU A 107 11.77 -9.74 3.65
N LYS A 108 11.51 -10.51 4.71
CA LYS A 108 10.72 -11.74 4.74
C LYS A 108 9.41 -11.56 5.49
N GLU A 109 9.39 -10.77 6.55
CA GLU A 109 8.20 -10.56 7.36
C GLU A 109 7.95 -9.06 7.58
N LEU A 110 6.72 -8.63 7.31
CA LEU A 110 6.27 -7.26 7.53
C LEU A 110 4.99 -7.25 8.36
N TYR A 111 5.06 -6.56 9.51
CA TYR A 111 3.93 -6.35 10.42
C TYR A 111 3.60 -4.86 10.49
N CYS A 112 2.35 -4.50 10.19
CA CYS A 112 1.94 -3.09 10.09
C CYS A 112 0.56 -2.81 10.70
N ASN A 113 0.28 -3.42 11.85
CA ASN A 113 -1.00 -3.26 12.54
C ASN A 113 -1.22 -1.83 13.02
N SER A 114 -2.45 -1.33 12.96
CA SER A 114 -2.81 -0.12 13.71
C SER A 114 -2.81 -0.39 15.22
N GLN A 115 -2.79 0.69 16.01
CA GLN A 115 -3.02 0.60 17.44
C GLN A 115 -4.38 -0.04 17.76
N GLN A 116 -4.44 -0.82 18.83
CA GLN A 116 -5.67 -1.50 19.25
C GLN A 116 -6.84 -0.51 19.39
N GLY A 117 -7.94 -0.78 18.68
CA GLY A 117 -9.14 0.05 18.73
C GLY A 117 -9.02 1.40 18.00
N ALA A 118 -8.01 1.56 17.14
CA ALA A 118 -7.80 2.76 16.33
C ALA A 118 -7.37 2.39 14.89
N PHE A 119 -7.54 3.34 13.97
CA PHE A 119 -6.98 3.30 12.63
C PHE A 119 -5.79 4.26 12.59
N SER A 120 -4.66 3.86 13.19
CA SER A 120 -3.51 4.74 13.37
C SER A 120 -2.58 4.76 12.16
N MET A 121 -2.62 3.75 11.28
CA MET A 121 -1.81 3.72 10.06
C MET A 121 -2.53 4.44 8.92
N TYR A 122 -1.95 5.52 8.38
CA TYR A 122 -2.59 6.44 7.42
C TYR A 122 -2.11 6.31 5.96
N PHE A 123 -1.17 5.41 5.67
CA PHE A 123 -0.69 5.21 4.31
C PHE A 123 -1.80 4.67 3.40
N THR A 124 -1.89 5.20 2.17
CA THR A 124 -2.90 4.81 1.18
C THR A 124 -2.37 3.84 0.12
N GLU A 125 -1.06 3.61 0.10
CA GLU A 125 -0.39 2.71 -0.82
C GLU A 125 0.65 1.87 -0.08
N LEU A 126 0.70 0.59 -0.42
CA LEU A 126 1.73 -0.34 0.01
C LEU A 126 2.24 -1.11 -1.20
N ASP A 127 3.43 -0.73 -1.69
CA ASP A 127 4.10 -1.38 -2.81
C ASP A 127 5.21 -2.31 -2.31
N LEU A 128 4.98 -3.61 -2.44
CA LEU A 128 5.91 -4.67 -2.03
C LEU A 128 6.53 -5.39 -3.23
N SER A 129 6.46 -4.81 -4.44
CA SER A 129 7.00 -5.42 -5.67
C SER A 129 8.52 -5.64 -5.65
N GLN A 130 9.27 -4.90 -4.82
CA GLN A 130 10.72 -5.07 -4.67
C GLN A 130 11.09 -6.06 -3.55
N ASN A 131 10.15 -6.40 -2.67
CA ASN A 131 10.39 -7.32 -1.55
C ASN A 131 10.19 -8.77 -2.02
N ILE A 132 11.09 -9.21 -2.90
CA ILE A 132 11.05 -10.51 -3.60
C ILE A 132 11.20 -11.72 -2.67
N ASN A 133 11.64 -11.50 -1.43
CA ASN A 133 11.82 -12.54 -0.42
C ASN A 133 10.67 -12.55 0.61
N LEU A 134 9.63 -11.72 0.44
CA LEU A 134 8.56 -11.59 1.43
C LEU A 134 7.75 -12.89 1.55
N GLU A 135 7.67 -13.42 2.77
CA GLU A 135 6.97 -14.65 3.14
C GLU A 135 5.70 -14.35 3.97
N VAL A 136 5.70 -13.26 4.74
CA VAL A 136 4.58 -12.87 5.61
C VAL A 136 4.28 -11.38 5.48
N LEU A 137 3.03 -11.07 5.17
CA LEU A 137 2.44 -9.75 5.35
C LEU A 137 1.27 -9.86 6.32
N TYR A 138 1.38 -9.20 7.47
CA TYR A 138 0.32 -9.15 8.47
C TYR A 138 0.03 -7.70 8.85
N CYS A 139 -1.18 -7.22 8.56
CA CYS A 139 -1.60 -5.89 8.97
C CYS A 139 -3.08 -5.87 9.34
N GLU A 140 -3.37 -5.44 10.56
CA GLU A 140 -4.71 -5.26 11.09
C GLU A 140 -5.08 -3.77 11.08
N ASN A 141 -6.34 -3.46 10.75
CA ASN A 141 -6.92 -2.12 10.91
C ASN A 141 -6.22 -1.02 10.09
N ILE A 142 -5.79 -1.34 8.86
CA ILE A 142 -5.20 -0.38 7.91
C ILE A 142 -6.26 0.28 7.00
N ALA A 143 -7.24 0.94 7.61
CA ALA A 143 -8.49 1.36 6.96
C ALA A 143 -8.33 2.34 5.77
N TYR A 144 -7.18 3.01 5.65
CA TYR A 144 -6.91 4.00 4.59
C TYR A 144 -6.20 3.41 3.36
N LEU A 145 -5.82 2.13 3.37
CA LEU A 145 -5.12 1.50 2.27
C LEU A 145 -6.04 1.43 1.02
N GLU A 146 -5.64 2.09 -0.05
CA GLU A 146 -6.35 2.09 -1.33
C GLU A 146 -5.73 1.11 -2.33
N ASN A 147 -4.39 1.03 -2.34
CA ASN A 147 -3.62 0.28 -3.33
C ASN A 147 -2.62 -0.66 -2.68
N LEU A 148 -2.71 -1.95 -3.00
CA LEU A 148 -1.77 -2.97 -2.54
C LEU A 148 -1.09 -3.63 -3.73
N ASN A 149 0.25 -3.62 -3.75
CA ASN A 149 1.02 -4.33 -4.77
C ASN A 149 1.81 -5.49 -4.17
N LEU A 150 1.33 -6.72 -4.41
CA LEU A 150 1.98 -7.97 -4.02
C LEU A 150 2.62 -8.68 -5.21
N LYS A 151 2.70 -8.07 -6.40
CA LYS A 151 3.32 -8.66 -7.59
C LYS A 151 4.86 -8.66 -7.46
N ASN A 152 5.36 -9.49 -6.55
CA ASN A 152 6.76 -9.56 -6.14
C ASN A 152 7.49 -10.81 -6.63
N GLY A 153 6.83 -11.66 -7.42
CA GLY A 153 7.36 -12.92 -7.91
C GLY A 153 7.43 -14.04 -6.87
N ASN A 154 6.93 -13.82 -5.65
CA ASN A 154 7.00 -14.75 -4.52
C ASN A 154 5.63 -15.14 -3.95
N ASN A 155 4.53 -14.87 -4.68
CA ASN A 155 3.18 -15.20 -4.21
C ASN A 155 3.00 -16.70 -3.87
N GLN A 156 3.82 -17.60 -4.42
CA GLN A 156 3.79 -19.05 -4.18
C GLN A 156 3.99 -19.47 -2.71
N ILE A 157 4.68 -18.65 -1.91
CA ILE A 157 4.94 -18.92 -0.48
C ILE A 157 4.43 -17.82 0.45
N LEU A 158 3.96 -16.70 -0.11
CA LEU A 158 3.50 -15.55 0.64
C LEU A 158 2.21 -15.87 1.41
N THR A 159 2.22 -15.57 2.71
CA THR A 159 1.04 -15.54 3.57
C THR A 159 0.59 -14.09 3.74
N VAL A 160 -0.69 -13.82 3.47
CA VAL A 160 -1.27 -12.47 3.58
C VAL A 160 -2.44 -12.51 4.55
N GLU A 161 -2.37 -11.69 5.58
CA GLU A 161 -3.46 -11.44 6.52
C GLU A 161 -3.68 -9.93 6.67
N LEU A 162 -4.74 -9.45 6.04
CA LEU A 162 -5.24 -8.07 6.15
C LEU A 162 -6.62 -8.10 6.78
N SER A 163 -6.67 -7.94 8.10
CA SER A 163 -7.88 -8.03 8.91
C SER A 163 -8.33 -6.64 9.39
N CYS A 164 -9.59 -6.54 9.81
CA CYS A 164 -10.15 -5.32 10.37
C CYS A 164 -11.08 -5.67 11.54
N GLU A 165 -10.77 -5.17 12.73
CA GLU A 165 -11.60 -5.32 13.92
C GLU A 165 -11.67 -3.99 14.66
N PHE A 166 -12.88 -3.44 14.79
CA PHE A 166 -13.14 -2.21 15.53
C PHE A 166 -14.10 -2.47 16.68
N GLU A 167 -13.66 -2.16 17.91
CA GLU A 167 -14.43 -2.38 19.15
C GLU A 167 -14.99 -3.80 19.31
N GLY A 168 -14.22 -4.82 18.90
CA GLY A 168 -14.66 -6.22 18.99
C GLY A 168 -15.59 -6.68 17.87
N ASN A 169 -15.79 -5.85 16.83
CA ASN A 169 -16.62 -6.17 15.68
C ASN A 169 -15.79 -6.14 14.40
N PRO A 170 -15.99 -7.10 13.47
CA PRO A 170 -15.37 -7.03 12.16
C PRO A 170 -15.75 -5.75 11.40
N CYS A 171 -14.78 -5.06 10.82
CA CYS A 171 -14.98 -3.94 9.88
C CYS A 171 -14.52 -4.32 8.47
N GLU A 172 -14.70 -3.47 7.45
CA GLU A 172 -14.15 -3.71 6.12
C GLU A 172 -13.11 -2.64 5.78
N LEU A 173 -12.02 -3.04 5.11
CA LEU A 173 -11.06 -2.11 4.52
C LEU A 173 -11.71 -1.49 3.27
N SER A 174 -12.59 -0.50 3.46
CA SER A 174 -13.51 0.02 2.43
C SER A 174 -12.81 0.69 1.26
N GLU A 175 -11.58 1.18 1.47
CA GLU A 175 -10.83 1.91 0.46
C GLU A 175 -10.02 0.99 -0.46
N LEU A 176 -9.71 -0.25 -0.03
CA LEU A 176 -8.92 -1.19 -0.81
C LEU A 176 -9.78 -1.83 -1.91
N TYR A 177 -9.49 -1.47 -3.16
CA TYR A 177 -10.28 -1.92 -4.31
C TYR A 177 -9.52 -2.84 -5.27
N CYS A 178 -8.18 -2.83 -5.24
CA CYS A 178 -7.36 -3.67 -6.10
C CYS A 178 -6.10 -4.17 -5.39
N VAL A 179 -5.83 -5.46 -5.57
CA VAL A 179 -4.61 -6.12 -5.10
C VAL A 179 -3.85 -6.63 -6.31
N LYS A 180 -2.65 -6.09 -6.55
CA LYS A 180 -1.79 -6.60 -7.63
C LYS A 180 -1.14 -7.91 -7.23
N VAL A 181 -1.20 -8.90 -8.11
CA VAL A 181 -0.68 -10.26 -7.88
C VAL A 181 0.14 -10.77 -9.05
N ASP A 182 0.92 -11.83 -8.80
CA ASP A 182 1.75 -12.51 -9.80
C ASP A 182 0.94 -13.29 -10.85
N ASP A 183 -0.19 -13.91 -10.45
CA ASP A 183 -1.08 -14.67 -11.34
C ASP A 183 -2.55 -14.27 -11.06
N GLU A 184 -3.08 -13.37 -11.89
CA GLU A 184 -4.46 -12.87 -11.79
C GLU A 184 -5.50 -13.99 -11.95
N SER A 185 -5.24 -14.97 -12.82
CA SER A 185 -6.19 -16.05 -13.10
C SER A 185 -6.32 -16.99 -11.91
N ALA A 186 -5.19 -17.43 -11.35
CA ALA A 186 -5.17 -18.31 -10.18
C ALA A 186 -5.80 -17.62 -8.96
N ALA A 187 -5.50 -16.33 -8.76
CA ALA A 187 -6.03 -15.56 -7.65
C ALA A 187 -7.55 -15.39 -7.73
N ASN A 188 -8.09 -15.00 -8.90
CA ASN A 188 -9.53 -14.84 -9.10
C ASN A 188 -10.30 -16.17 -9.08
N ASN A 189 -9.66 -17.30 -9.41
CA ASN A 189 -10.25 -18.63 -9.28
C ASN A 189 -10.10 -19.23 -7.87
N ASN A 190 -9.50 -18.49 -6.93
CA ASN A 190 -9.21 -18.94 -5.57
C ASN A 190 -8.40 -20.26 -5.56
N GLU A 191 -7.42 -20.36 -6.46
CA GLU A 191 -6.48 -21.48 -6.55
C GLU A 191 -5.31 -21.27 -5.56
N PRO A 192 -4.67 -22.35 -5.07
CA PRO A 192 -3.49 -22.21 -4.23
C PRO A 192 -2.35 -21.43 -4.91
N PRO A 193 -1.64 -20.56 -4.16
CA PRO A 193 -1.77 -20.33 -2.72
C PRO A 193 -2.77 -19.23 -2.33
N TYR A 194 -3.40 -18.54 -3.29
CA TYR A 194 -4.30 -17.42 -3.01
C TYR A 194 -5.50 -17.80 -2.13
N ASN A 195 -5.89 -19.07 -2.13
CA ASN A 195 -6.94 -19.61 -1.27
C ASN A 195 -6.60 -19.59 0.24
N THR A 196 -5.35 -19.35 0.62
CA THR A 196 -4.93 -19.19 2.01
C THR A 196 -4.80 -17.74 2.44
N TRP A 197 -4.92 -16.79 1.52
CA TRP A 197 -4.86 -15.37 1.84
C TRP A 197 -6.16 -14.92 2.50
N PHE A 198 -6.03 -14.08 3.52
CA PHE A 198 -7.16 -13.48 4.22
C PHE A 198 -7.08 -11.97 4.05
N ILE A 199 -8.02 -11.39 3.30
CA ILE A 199 -8.11 -9.95 3.09
C ILE A 199 -9.57 -9.53 3.30
N GLN A 200 -9.83 -8.79 4.37
CA GLN A 200 -11.18 -8.36 4.78
C GLN A 200 -11.57 -7.06 4.08
N ALA A 201 -11.67 -7.11 2.74
CA ALA A 201 -11.99 -5.99 1.87
C ALA A 201 -12.85 -6.44 0.68
N ASN A 202 -13.46 -5.49 -0.03
CA ASN A 202 -14.16 -5.73 -1.29
C ASN A 202 -13.28 -5.29 -2.47
N PHE A 203 -12.39 -6.18 -2.90
CA PHE A 203 -11.35 -5.91 -3.89
C PHE A 203 -11.39 -6.90 -5.06
N ILE A 204 -10.58 -6.62 -6.08
CA ILE A 204 -10.26 -7.57 -7.16
C ILE A 204 -8.76 -7.87 -7.20
N TYR A 205 -8.42 -9.07 -7.67
CA TYR A 205 -7.05 -9.38 -8.07
C TYR A 205 -6.82 -8.92 -9.52
N SER A 206 -5.67 -8.29 -9.78
CA SER A 206 -5.25 -7.93 -11.13
C SER A 206 -3.73 -7.96 -11.27
N GLU A 207 -3.21 -8.20 -12.47
CA GLU A 207 -1.77 -8.05 -12.71
C GLU A 207 -1.31 -6.60 -12.87
N ASP A 208 -2.23 -5.68 -13.21
CA ASP A 208 -1.88 -4.31 -13.57
C ASP A 208 -2.67 -3.24 -12.80
N CYS A 209 -3.83 -3.56 -12.20
CA CYS A 209 -4.74 -2.60 -11.54
C CYS A 209 -4.96 -1.28 -12.33
N THR A 210 -4.72 -1.29 -13.65
CA THR A 210 -4.80 -0.10 -14.53
C THR A 210 -6.23 0.26 -14.92
N LEU A 211 -7.21 -0.55 -14.52
CA LEU A 211 -8.62 -0.23 -14.72
C LEU A 211 -9.02 0.84 -13.71
N SER A 212 -9.19 2.06 -14.21
CA SER A 212 -9.72 3.18 -13.47
C SER A 212 -11.04 2.76 -12.78
N ILE A 213 -11.18 3.15 -11.51
CA ILE A 213 -12.34 3.00 -10.62
C ILE A 213 -13.73 3.06 -11.32
N PRO A 214 -13.97 3.90 -12.36
CA PRO A 214 -15.25 3.93 -13.07
C PRO A 214 -15.67 2.61 -13.73
N ALA A 215 -14.76 1.79 -14.26
CA ALA A 215 -15.12 0.59 -15.02
C ALA A 215 -15.74 -0.50 -14.13
N LEU A 216 -15.30 -0.63 -12.88
CA LEU A 216 -15.76 -1.67 -11.96
C LEU A 216 -17.07 -1.28 -11.24
N LEU A 217 -17.25 0.01 -10.95
CA LEU A 217 -18.53 0.53 -10.46
C LEU A 217 -19.62 0.45 -11.54
N GLU A 218 -19.23 0.56 -12.81
CA GLU A 218 -20.16 0.41 -13.93
C GLU A 218 -20.81 -0.98 -13.91
N ASP A 219 -20.07 -2.06 -13.72
CA ASP A 219 -20.64 -3.42 -13.72
C ASP A 219 -21.58 -3.73 -12.53
N ARG A 220 -21.50 -2.97 -11.42
CA ARG A 220 -22.34 -3.16 -10.23
C ARG A 220 -23.80 -2.73 -10.42
N PHE A 221 -24.05 -1.82 -11.36
CA PHE A 221 -25.38 -1.30 -11.64
C PHE A 221 -25.86 -1.74 -13.02
N ILE A 222 -26.89 -2.59 -13.06
CA ILE A 222 -27.53 -3.02 -14.31
C ILE A 222 -28.79 -2.20 -14.52
N ILE A 223 -28.89 -1.55 -15.68
CA ILE A 223 -30.04 -0.73 -16.05
C ILE A 223 -30.82 -1.44 -17.15
N TYR A 224 -32.08 -1.77 -16.89
CA TYR A 224 -32.94 -2.45 -17.85
C TYR A 224 -34.42 -2.06 -17.70
N PRO A 225 -35.24 -2.17 -18.76
CA PRO A 225 -34.83 -2.41 -20.14
C PRO A 225 -34.03 -1.23 -20.70
N ASN A 226 -33.09 -1.49 -21.60
CA ASN A 226 -32.38 -0.45 -22.34
C ASN A 226 -32.21 -0.97 -23.79
N PRO A 227 -32.98 -0.46 -24.78
CA PRO A 227 -33.85 0.72 -24.71
C PRO A 227 -35.10 0.59 -23.82
N ALA A 228 -35.58 1.72 -23.29
CA ALA A 228 -36.73 1.82 -22.39
C ALA A 228 -37.92 2.57 -23.02
N ASN A 229 -39.13 2.14 -22.66
CA ASN A 229 -40.38 2.80 -23.07
C ASN A 229 -40.93 3.68 -21.93
N ASP A 230 -41.39 3.07 -20.84
CA ASP A 230 -42.05 3.80 -19.75
C ASP A 230 -41.24 3.85 -18.46
N HIS A 231 -40.42 2.84 -18.19
CA HIS A 231 -39.64 2.75 -16.95
C HIS A 231 -38.26 2.15 -17.18
N LEU A 232 -37.34 2.48 -16.28
CA LEU A 232 -36.03 1.86 -16.10
C LEU A 232 -35.97 1.23 -14.72
N THR A 233 -35.39 0.05 -14.62
CA THR A 233 -35.05 -0.62 -13.37
C THR A 233 -33.54 -0.51 -13.14
N ILE A 234 -33.16 -0.22 -11.90
CA ILE A 234 -31.79 -0.18 -11.44
C ILE A 234 -31.56 -1.40 -10.55
N GLN A 235 -30.79 -2.36 -11.02
CA GLN A 235 -30.34 -3.48 -10.19
C GLN A 235 -28.96 -3.18 -9.63
N ASN A 236 -28.88 -3.11 -8.30
CA ASN A 236 -27.66 -2.95 -7.52
C ASN A 236 -27.24 -4.33 -6.99
N GLN A 237 -26.25 -4.95 -7.60
CA GLN A 237 -25.97 -6.38 -7.37
C GLN A 237 -25.46 -6.71 -5.96
N ASN A 238 -24.86 -5.75 -5.25
CA ASN A 238 -24.23 -5.97 -3.94
C ASN A 238 -24.74 -5.03 -2.84
N GLY A 239 -25.85 -4.31 -3.07
CA GLY A 239 -26.48 -3.47 -2.06
C GLY A 239 -25.69 -2.21 -1.67
N LEU A 240 -24.84 -1.70 -2.56
CA LEU A 240 -24.06 -0.48 -2.31
C LEU A 240 -24.98 0.71 -2.00
N GLU A 241 -24.64 1.52 -1.00
CA GLU A 241 -25.45 2.69 -0.65
C GLU A 241 -25.46 3.72 -1.79
N ILE A 242 -26.66 4.12 -2.23
CA ILE A 242 -26.86 5.12 -3.27
C ILE A 242 -27.25 6.44 -2.62
N ASN A 243 -26.40 7.45 -2.78
CA ASN A 243 -26.61 8.80 -2.27
C ASN A 243 -27.58 9.59 -3.15
N SER A 244 -27.46 9.47 -4.47
CA SER A 244 -28.40 10.10 -5.40
C SER A 244 -28.39 9.44 -6.77
N ILE A 245 -29.49 9.64 -7.49
CA ILE A 245 -29.64 9.21 -8.88
C ILE A 245 -30.11 10.40 -9.71
N THR A 246 -29.38 10.75 -10.75
CA THR A 246 -29.68 11.90 -11.60
C THR A 246 -29.65 11.51 -13.06
N LEU A 247 -30.66 11.91 -13.83
CA LEU A 247 -30.71 11.69 -15.27
C LEU A 247 -30.41 13.00 -16.01
N TYR A 248 -29.47 12.94 -16.95
CA TYR A 248 -29.06 14.06 -17.78
C TYR A 248 -29.41 13.82 -19.24
N ASP A 249 -29.74 14.89 -19.97
CA ASP A 249 -29.79 14.87 -21.42
C ASP A 249 -28.39 15.02 -22.07
N THR A 250 -28.32 14.90 -23.39
CA THR A 250 -27.06 15.04 -24.15
C THR A 250 -26.41 16.43 -24.08
N LEU A 251 -27.12 17.43 -23.56
CA LEU A 251 -26.59 18.78 -23.33
C LEU A 251 -26.13 18.97 -21.86
N GLY A 252 -26.20 17.91 -21.04
CA GLY A 252 -25.84 17.95 -19.62
C GLY A 252 -26.89 18.61 -18.73
N ARG A 253 -28.13 18.81 -19.21
CA ARG A 253 -29.21 19.36 -18.39
C ARG A 253 -29.80 18.24 -17.54
N ASN A 254 -29.94 18.50 -16.23
CA ASN A 254 -30.67 17.63 -15.32
C ASN A 254 -32.15 17.61 -15.74
N VAL A 255 -32.67 16.43 -16.06
CA VAL A 255 -34.07 16.22 -16.42
C VAL A 255 -34.86 15.50 -15.32
N MET A 256 -34.17 14.83 -14.39
CA MET A 256 -34.78 14.11 -13.28
C MET A 256 -33.74 13.82 -12.18
N GLU A 257 -34.15 13.84 -10.92
CA GLU A 257 -33.28 13.58 -9.78
C GLU A 257 -34.02 12.92 -8.62
N TYR A 258 -33.35 11.97 -7.97
CA TYR A 258 -33.75 11.30 -6.74
C TYR A 258 -32.63 11.49 -5.71
N SER A 259 -32.97 11.99 -4.52
CA SER A 259 -32.01 12.23 -3.44
C SER A 259 -31.70 10.99 -2.59
N GLU A 260 -32.22 9.82 -2.98
CA GLU A 260 -32.06 8.53 -2.30
C GLU A 260 -32.14 7.40 -3.35
N SER A 261 -31.86 6.17 -2.92
CA SER A 261 -31.98 4.96 -3.75
C SER A 261 -33.42 4.73 -4.25
N THR A 262 -33.56 4.34 -5.52
CA THR A 262 -34.82 3.85 -6.10
C THR A 262 -34.53 2.69 -7.06
N GLU A 263 -35.38 1.66 -7.02
CA GLU A 263 -35.28 0.50 -7.91
C GLU A 263 -35.89 0.76 -9.30
N SER A 264 -36.75 1.78 -9.42
CA SER A 264 -37.47 2.09 -10.66
C SER A 264 -37.56 3.60 -10.91
N ILE A 265 -37.35 3.99 -12.17
CA ILE A 265 -37.44 5.36 -12.67
C ILE A 265 -38.51 5.40 -13.77
N ASP A 266 -39.49 6.29 -13.63
CA ASP A 266 -40.48 6.56 -14.67
C ASP A 266 -39.88 7.51 -15.72
N VAL A 267 -39.75 7.02 -16.95
CA VAL A 267 -39.23 7.78 -18.09
C VAL A 267 -40.30 8.06 -19.15
N SER A 268 -41.57 7.71 -18.90
CA SER A 268 -42.66 7.84 -19.88
C SER A 268 -42.86 9.25 -20.42
N ASN A 269 -42.58 10.27 -19.59
CA ASN A 269 -42.72 11.69 -19.94
C ASN A 269 -41.49 12.27 -20.66
N LEU A 270 -40.43 11.48 -20.84
CA LEU A 270 -39.23 11.90 -21.56
C LEU A 270 -39.40 11.70 -23.06
N THR A 271 -38.83 12.63 -23.84
CA THR A 271 -38.75 12.50 -25.29
C THR A 271 -37.84 11.35 -25.70
N ALA A 272 -38.12 10.70 -26.81
CA ALA A 272 -37.22 9.71 -27.38
C ALA A 272 -35.82 10.28 -27.61
N GLY A 273 -34.78 9.54 -27.21
CA GLY A 273 -33.41 10.02 -27.25
C GLY A 273 -32.43 9.29 -26.34
N ILE A 274 -31.20 9.82 -26.27
CA ILE A 274 -30.14 9.31 -25.40
C ILE A 274 -30.10 10.15 -24.13
N TYR A 275 -29.96 9.46 -23.00
CA TYR A 275 -29.80 10.04 -21.67
C TYR A 275 -28.61 9.40 -20.95
N PHE A 276 -28.10 10.09 -19.94
CA PHE A 276 -27.03 9.60 -19.08
C PHE A 276 -27.52 9.57 -17.63
N LEU A 277 -27.59 8.37 -17.06
CA LEU A 277 -27.98 8.12 -15.69
C LEU A 277 -26.73 8.14 -14.82
N HIS A 278 -26.63 9.11 -13.92
CA HIS A 278 -25.58 9.21 -12.92
C HIS A 278 -26.08 8.63 -11.60
N ILE A 279 -25.35 7.69 -11.03
CA ILE A 279 -25.62 7.07 -9.73
C ILE A 279 -24.46 7.45 -8.82
N ALA A 280 -24.69 8.35 -7.87
CA ALA A 280 -23.71 8.76 -6.89
C ALA A 280 -23.77 7.85 -5.66
N THR A 281 -22.62 7.37 -5.21
CA THR A 281 -22.44 6.48 -4.07
C THR A 281 -21.36 7.04 -3.16
N GLY A 282 -21.18 6.46 -1.97
CA GLY A 282 -20.03 6.79 -1.11
C GLY A 282 -18.68 6.56 -1.81
N SER A 283 -18.61 5.57 -2.70
CA SER A 283 -17.40 5.16 -3.41
C SER A 283 -17.17 5.85 -4.77
N GLY A 284 -18.04 6.78 -5.18
CA GLY A 284 -17.92 7.51 -6.44
C GLY A 284 -19.20 7.56 -7.29
N ILE A 285 -19.07 8.05 -8.53
CA ILE A 285 -20.18 8.25 -9.46
C ILE A 285 -20.10 7.26 -10.62
N VAL A 286 -21.20 6.55 -10.86
CA VAL A 286 -21.39 5.64 -12.00
C VAL A 286 -22.22 6.33 -13.06
N THR A 287 -21.80 6.27 -14.32
CA THR A 287 -22.58 6.82 -15.44
C THR A 287 -23.05 5.70 -16.36
N LYS A 288 -24.35 5.62 -16.62
CA LYS A 288 -24.96 4.64 -17.52
C LYS A 288 -25.67 5.33 -18.68
N LYS A 289 -25.35 4.92 -19.91
CA LYS A 289 -26.08 5.37 -21.09
C LYS A 289 -27.45 4.69 -21.16
N VAL A 290 -28.49 5.49 -21.29
CA VAL A 290 -29.88 5.06 -21.42
C VAL A 290 -30.43 5.50 -22.78
N ILE A 291 -31.18 4.62 -23.44
CA ILE A 291 -31.89 4.91 -24.69
C ILE A 291 -33.40 4.89 -24.39
N LYS A 292 -34.08 6.01 -24.63
CA LYS A 292 -35.55 6.15 -24.54
C LYS A 292 -36.16 6.08 -25.93
N GLU A 293 -37.18 5.24 -26.12
CA GLU A 293 -37.95 5.11 -27.37
C GLU A 293 -39.24 5.93 -27.37
#